data_AF-A0A961JU53-F1
#
_entry.id   AF-A0A961JU53-F1
#
_cell.length_a   1.000
_cell.length_b   1.000
_cell.length_c   1.000
_cell.angle_alpha   90.00
_cell.angle_beta   90.00
_cell.angle_gamma   90.00
#
_symmetry.space_group_name_H-M   'P 1'
#
loop_
_entity.id
_entity.type
_entity.pdbx_description
1 polymer ?
#
loop_
_entity_poly.entity_id
_entity_poly.type
_entity_poly.pdbx_seq_one_letter_code
_entity_poly.pdbx_strand_id
1 'polypeptide(L)'
;GRLEIRGLGAVPMGSDTGPEATLGEAQRYLAELPWVPDAILTNRAITWTELPDGVGAALETAGGTASVRFGFDAAGDIATMEADERPAKLADGTVALLPWRGWFKDYAEIGGRRIPVQGEVGYVYPEGYESYWRGRITGYAVVAE
;
A
#
# COMPACT_ATOMS: atom_id res chain seq x y z
N GLY A 1 12.50 -9.49 0.32
CA GLY A 1 12.28 -8.10 -0.10
C GLY A 1 13.39 -7.22 0.44
N ARG A 2 13.62 -6.06 -0.17
CA ARG A 2 14.49 -5.00 0.37
C ARG A 2 13.72 -3.69 0.35
N LEU A 3 13.31 -3.22 1.52
CA LEU A 3 12.67 -1.93 1.70
C LEU A 3 13.75 -0.86 1.72
N GLU A 4 13.94 -0.14 0.62
CA GLU A 4 14.69 1.11 0.62
C GLU A 4 13.71 2.28 0.71
N ILE A 5 13.70 2.99 1.85
CA ILE A 5 13.07 4.31 1.94
C ILE A 5 14.19 5.33 1.68
N ARG A 6 14.12 6.00 0.52
CA ARG A 6 15.06 7.07 0.14
C ARG A 6 14.45 8.42 0.47
N GLY A 7 14.77 8.98 1.63
CA GLY A 7 14.56 10.40 1.92
C GLY A 7 15.68 11.24 1.32
N LEU A 8 15.35 12.28 0.52
CA LEU A 8 16.32 13.20 -0.09
C LEU A 8 17.47 12.52 -0.86
N GLY A 9 17.16 11.42 -1.56
CA GLY A 9 18.04 10.84 -2.59
C GLY A 9 19.40 10.28 -2.15
N ALA A 10 19.78 10.30 -0.86
CA ALA A 10 21.13 9.87 -0.47
C ALA A 10 21.30 9.25 0.93
N VAL A 11 20.27 9.13 1.76
CA VAL A 11 20.41 8.50 3.08
C VAL A 11 19.51 7.27 3.18
N PRO A 12 20.06 6.04 3.12
CA PRO A 12 19.28 4.84 3.37
C PRO A 12 18.82 4.81 4.83
N MET A 13 17.53 5.02 5.07
CA MET A 13 16.93 4.89 6.38
C MET A 13 16.54 3.41 6.59
N GLY A 14 17.53 2.61 6.98
CA GLY A 14 17.35 1.18 7.32
C GLY A 14 17.07 0.28 6.12
N SER A 15 17.56 -0.96 6.20
CA SER A 15 17.12 -2.06 5.32
C SER A 15 16.71 -3.21 6.24
N ASP A 16 15.41 -3.35 6.47
CA ASP A 16 14.90 -4.52 7.17
C ASP A 16 14.84 -5.69 6.16
N THR A 17 15.31 -6.87 6.59
CA THR A 17 15.35 -8.09 5.79
C THR A 17 14.66 -9.22 6.54
N GLY A 18 13.89 -10.06 5.85
CA GLY A 18 13.23 -11.22 6.46
C GLY A 18 11.85 -11.52 5.85
N PRO A 19 11.18 -12.58 6.32
CA PRO A 19 9.80 -12.90 5.96
C PRO A 19 8.83 -11.72 6.17
N GLU A 20 8.91 -11.06 7.31
CA GLU A 20 8.03 -9.96 7.72
C GLU A 20 8.26 -8.72 6.84
N ALA A 21 9.52 -8.40 6.55
CA ALA A 21 9.87 -7.33 5.62
C ALA A 21 9.34 -7.62 4.21
N THR A 22 9.45 -8.87 3.76
CA THR A 22 8.93 -9.31 2.45
C THR A 22 7.41 -9.19 2.38
N LEU A 23 6.71 -9.63 3.42
CA LEU A 23 5.26 -9.51 3.53
C LEU A 23 4.82 -8.04 3.53
N GLY A 24 5.46 -7.20 4.36
CA GLY A 24 5.14 -5.78 4.48
C GLY A 24 5.41 -4.98 3.19
N GLU A 25 6.46 -5.33 2.43
CA GLU A 25 6.74 -4.77 1.11
C GLU A 25 5.69 -5.16 0.08
N ALA A 26 5.27 -6.42 0.05
CA ALA A 26 4.22 -6.88 -0.85
C ALA A 26 2.86 -6.25 -0.52
N GLN A 27 2.51 -6.14 0.76
CA GLN A 27 1.33 -5.39 1.20
C GLN A 27 1.43 -3.92 0.77
N ARG A 28 2.61 -3.29 0.86
CA ARG A 28 2.82 -1.92 0.37
C ARG A 28 2.62 -1.82 -1.14
N TYR A 29 3.18 -2.76 -1.90
CA TYR A 29 2.99 -2.82 -3.35
C TYR A 29 1.50 -2.91 -3.72
N LEU A 30 0.74 -3.80 -3.07
CA LEU A 30 -0.70 -3.89 -3.28
C LEU A 30 -1.39 -2.58 -2.92
N ALA A 31 -1.11 -2.04 -1.73
CA ALA A 31 -1.65 -0.77 -1.25
C ALA A 31 -1.47 0.42 -2.22
N GLU A 32 -0.37 0.46 -2.98
CA GLU A 32 -0.03 1.54 -3.91
C GLU A 32 -0.66 1.38 -5.31
N LEU A 33 -1.37 0.27 -5.58
CA LEU A 33 -2.02 0.00 -6.87
C LEU A 33 -2.95 1.13 -7.37
N PRO A 34 -3.65 1.91 -6.55
CA PRO A 34 -4.43 3.06 -7.03
C PRO A 34 -3.60 4.11 -7.79
N TRP A 35 -2.28 4.20 -7.53
CA TRP A 35 -1.37 5.06 -8.28
C TRP A 35 -0.73 4.38 -9.49
N VAL A 36 -0.88 3.06 -9.63
CA VAL A 36 -0.31 2.27 -10.73
C VAL A 36 -1.40 1.42 -11.39
N PRO A 37 -2.41 2.06 -12.03
CA PRO A 37 -3.58 1.34 -12.56
C PRO A 37 -3.23 0.30 -13.63
N ASP A 38 -2.11 0.48 -14.35
CA ASP A 38 -1.65 -0.52 -15.32
C ASP A 38 -1.30 -1.86 -14.66
N ALA A 39 -0.77 -1.83 -13.42
CA ALA A 39 -0.41 -3.03 -12.70
C ALA A 39 -1.65 -3.83 -12.28
N ILE A 40 -2.78 -3.17 -12.02
CA ILE A 40 -4.08 -3.83 -11.78
C ILE A 40 -4.48 -4.66 -13.01
N LEU A 41 -4.26 -4.12 -14.21
CA LEU A 41 -4.66 -4.74 -15.46
C LEU A 41 -3.69 -5.81 -15.96
N THR A 42 -2.39 -5.64 -15.70
CA THR A 42 -1.33 -6.41 -16.34
C THR A 42 -0.64 -7.40 -15.40
N ASN A 43 -0.62 -7.16 -14.09
CA ASN A 43 0.05 -8.07 -13.16
C ASN A 43 -0.82 -9.29 -12.86
N ARG A 44 -0.48 -10.42 -13.50
CA ARG A 44 -1.15 -11.72 -13.35
C ARG A 44 -0.79 -12.48 -12.08
N ALA A 45 0.20 -12.02 -11.31
CA ALA A 45 0.53 -12.62 -10.02
C ALA A 45 -0.44 -12.20 -8.90
N ILE A 46 -1.19 -11.11 -9.11
CA ILE A 46 -2.20 -10.65 -8.16
C ILE A 46 -3.45 -11.51 -8.31
N THR A 47 -3.87 -12.13 -7.22
CA THR A 47 -5.15 -12.83 -7.13
C THR A 47 -6.21 -11.86 -6.61
N TRP A 48 -7.36 -11.81 -7.28
CA TRP A 48 -8.47 -10.93 -6.92
C TRP A 48 -9.64 -11.74 -6.36
N THR A 49 -10.31 -11.22 -5.34
CA THR A 49 -11.48 -11.85 -4.70
C THR A 49 -12.54 -10.81 -4.40
N GLU A 50 -13.77 -11.05 -4.84
CA GLU A 50 -14.92 -10.21 -4.47
C GLU A 50 -15.28 -10.44 -3.00
N LEU A 51 -15.43 -9.36 -2.25
CA LEU A 51 -15.79 -9.36 -0.84
C LEU A 51 -17.11 -8.58 -0.65
N PRO A 52 -17.88 -8.83 0.42
CA PRO A 52 -19.16 -8.14 0.64
C PRO A 52 -19.06 -6.61 0.66
N ASP A 53 -17.92 -6.07 1.10
CA ASP A 53 -17.65 -4.64 1.29
C ASP A 53 -16.51 -4.10 0.42
N GLY A 54 -16.10 -4.84 -0.61
CA GLY A 54 -15.01 -4.41 -1.48
C GLY A 54 -14.38 -5.52 -2.29
N VAL A 55 -13.08 -5.36 -2.58
CA VAL A 55 -12.30 -6.33 -3.34
C VAL A 55 -11.00 -6.64 -2.62
N GLY A 56 -10.71 -7.92 -2.39
CA GLY A 56 -9.43 -8.39 -1.90
C GLY A 56 -8.43 -8.56 -3.05
N ALA A 57 -7.21 -8.07 -2.84
CA ALA A 57 -6.04 -8.37 -3.66
C ALA A 57 -5.04 -9.16 -2.82
N ALA A 58 -4.48 -10.22 -3.39
CA ALA A 58 -3.51 -11.07 -2.73
C ALA A 58 -2.29 -11.37 -3.61
N LEU A 59 -1.12 -11.49 -2.99
CA LEU A 59 0.14 -11.84 -3.65
C LEU A 59 0.92 -12.85 -2.79
N GLU A 60 1.31 -13.97 -3.41
CA GLU A 60 2.14 -14.97 -2.74
C GLU A 60 3.59 -14.50 -2.61
N THR A 61 4.17 -14.65 -1.43
CA THR A 61 5.56 -14.27 -1.15
C THR A 61 6.27 -15.34 -0.33
N ALA A 62 7.60 -15.26 -0.28
CA ALA A 62 8.40 -16.13 0.61
C ALA A 62 8.10 -15.91 2.11
N GLY A 63 7.49 -14.78 2.48
CA GLY A 63 7.08 -14.47 3.85
C GLY A 63 5.61 -14.79 4.16
N GLY A 64 4.89 -15.43 3.24
CA GLY A 64 3.45 -15.68 3.32
C GLY A 64 2.64 -14.88 2.30
N THR A 65 1.31 -15.08 2.30
CA THR A 65 0.39 -14.38 1.41
C THR A 65 0.16 -12.94 1.90
N ALA A 66 0.60 -11.97 1.10
CA ALA A 66 0.25 -10.57 1.33
C ALA A 66 -1.18 -10.31 0.84
N SER A 67 -2.00 -9.65 1.65
CA SER A 67 -3.37 -9.28 1.27
C SER A 67 -3.69 -7.83 1.61
N VAL A 68 -4.51 -7.21 0.76
CA VAL A 68 -5.09 -5.87 0.95
C VAL A 68 -6.53 -5.91 0.47
N ARG A 69 -7.46 -5.37 1.25
CA ARG A 69 -8.84 -5.11 0.84
C ARG A 69 -8.97 -3.67 0.38
N PHE A 70 -9.58 -3.46 -0.79
CA PHE A 70 -9.96 -2.15 -1.31
C PHE A 70 -11.43 -1.89 -1.14
N GLY A 71 -11.77 -0.72 -0.61
CA GLY A 71 -13.13 -0.19 -0.60
C GLY A 71 -13.29 0.88 -1.68
N PHE A 72 -14.52 1.01 -2.18
CA PHE A 72 -14.85 1.90 -3.28
C PHE A 72 -15.85 2.97 -2.85
N ASP A 73 -15.74 4.17 -3.42
CA ASP A 73 -16.77 5.19 -3.27
C ASP A 73 -17.94 4.98 -4.24
N ALA A 74 -18.91 5.88 -4.19
CA ALA A 74 -20.10 5.82 -5.06
C ALA A 74 -19.80 6.04 -6.55
N ALA A 75 -18.63 6.61 -6.90
CA ALA A 75 -18.18 6.75 -8.28
C ALA A 75 -17.41 5.52 -8.78
N GLY A 76 -17.14 4.55 -7.90
CA GLY A 76 -16.33 3.37 -8.19
C GLY A 76 -14.84 3.61 -8.05
N ASP A 77 -14.42 4.73 -7.45
CA ASP A 77 -13.01 4.99 -7.17
C ASP A 77 -12.56 4.19 -5.96
N ILE A 78 -11.32 3.67 -5.99
CA ILE A 78 -10.71 3.06 -4.81
C ILE A 78 -10.53 4.16 -3.77
N ALA A 79 -11.33 4.13 -2.71
CA ALA A 79 -11.37 5.17 -1.69
C ALA A 79 -10.60 4.77 -0.44
N THR A 80 -10.50 3.47 -0.16
CA THR A 80 -9.82 2.95 1.01
C THR A 80 -9.01 1.70 0.70
N MET A 81 -8.02 1.45 1.56
CA MET A 81 -7.31 0.19 1.60
C MET A 81 -7.13 -0.26 3.05
N GLU A 82 -7.18 -1.56 3.28
CA GLU A 82 -6.99 -2.17 4.60
C GLU A 82 -6.19 -3.48 4.50
N ALA A 83 -5.34 -3.75 5.48
CA ALA A 83 -4.72 -5.05 5.72
C ALA A 83 -4.77 -5.36 7.22
N ASP A 84 -5.32 -6.52 7.60
CA ASP A 84 -5.55 -6.83 9.02
C ASP A 84 -4.27 -7.14 9.79
N GLU A 85 -3.28 -7.71 9.10
CA GLU A 85 -2.05 -8.23 9.70
C GLU A 85 -0.81 -7.66 8.99
N ARG A 86 -0.57 -6.36 9.14
CA ARG A 86 0.67 -5.76 8.64
C ARG A 86 1.77 -5.81 9.70
N PRO A 87 2.98 -6.30 9.35
CA PRO A 87 4.14 -6.18 10.21
C PRO A 87 4.46 -4.72 10.56
N ALA A 88 4.55 -4.45 11.85
CA ALA A 88 4.88 -3.16 12.44
C ALA A 88 6.02 -3.36 13.46
N LYS A 89 7.06 -2.53 13.38
CA LYS A 89 8.15 -2.52 14.34
C LYS A 89 7.76 -1.63 15.53
N LEU A 90 7.66 -2.22 16.71
CA LEU A 90 7.30 -1.52 17.95
C LEU A 90 8.52 -0.81 18.55
N ALA A 91 8.27 0.10 19.50
CA ALA A 91 9.32 0.89 20.16
C ALA A 91 10.35 0.04 20.93
N ASP A 92 9.95 -1.15 21.38
CA ASP A 92 10.82 -2.13 22.05
C ASP A 92 11.66 -2.97 21.06
N GLY A 93 11.52 -2.73 19.75
CA GLY A 93 12.22 -3.43 18.68
C GLY A 93 11.57 -4.75 18.25
N THR A 94 10.47 -5.16 18.88
CA THR A 94 9.70 -6.35 18.46
C THR A 94 8.85 -6.05 17.23
N VAL A 95 8.39 -7.12 16.57
CA VAL A 95 7.45 -7.02 15.45
C VAL A 95 6.08 -7.48 15.93
N ALA A 96 5.06 -6.67 15.66
CA ALA A 96 3.66 -7.02 15.85
C ALA A 96 2.92 -6.99 14.50
N LEU A 97 1.84 -7.75 14.39
CA LEU A 97 0.90 -7.66 13.27
C LEU A 97 -0.23 -6.73 13.71
N LEU A 98 -0.39 -5.61 13.00
CA LEU A 98 -1.40 -4.60 13.31
C LEU A 98 -2.28 -4.35 12.09
N PRO A 99 -3.57 -3.99 12.31
CA PRO A 99 -4.39 -3.49 11.23
C PRO A 99 -3.75 -2.24 10.64
N TRP A 100 -3.79 -2.16 9.32
CA TRP A 100 -3.21 -1.08 8.53
C TRP A 100 -4.27 -0.55 7.61
N ARG A 101 -4.42 0.78 7.58
CA ARG A 101 -5.49 1.43 6.83
C ARG A 101 -4.97 2.63 6.08
N GLY A 102 -5.59 2.91 4.95
CA GLY A 102 -5.37 4.11 4.19
C GLY A 102 -6.60 4.57 3.44
N TRP A 103 -6.53 5.82 2.97
CA TRP A 103 -7.55 6.41 2.13
C TRP A 103 -6.94 7.12 0.93
N PHE A 104 -7.74 7.26 -0.12
CA PHE A 104 -7.42 7.94 -1.37
C PHE A 104 -8.57 8.87 -1.76
N LYS A 105 -8.26 10.01 -2.37
CA LYS A 105 -9.29 10.93 -2.86
C LYS A 105 -8.76 11.86 -3.94
N ASP A 106 -9.67 12.69 -4.46
CA ASP A 106 -9.42 13.73 -5.44
C ASP A 106 -8.76 13.16 -6.69
N TYR A 107 -9.38 12.13 -7.28
CA TYR A 107 -8.87 11.50 -8.49
C TYR A 107 -8.78 12.50 -9.64
N ALA A 108 -7.66 12.50 -10.36
CA ALA A 108 -7.40 13.38 -11.49
C ALA A 108 -6.59 12.68 -12.59
N GLU A 109 -6.72 13.18 -13.82
CA GLU A 109 -5.88 12.79 -14.94
C GLU A 109 -4.52 13.48 -14.85
N ILE A 110 -3.46 12.72 -14.56
CA ILE A 110 -2.07 13.21 -14.52
C ILE A 110 -1.19 12.21 -15.27
N GLY A 111 -0.38 12.70 -16.22
CA GLY A 111 0.53 11.82 -16.99
C GLY A 111 -0.21 10.75 -17.81
N GLY A 112 -1.44 11.04 -18.25
CA GLY A 112 -2.26 10.14 -19.05
C GLY A 112 -2.90 8.98 -18.27
N ARG A 113 -2.96 9.06 -16.94
CA ARG A 113 -3.68 8.13 -16.07
C ARG A 113 -4.54 8.88 -15.08
N ARG A 114 -5.69 8.29 -14.78
CA ARG A 114 -6.54 8.70 -13.66
C ARG A 114 -6.06 8.05 -12.38
N ILE A 115 -5.57 8.86 -11.44
CA ILE A 115 -5.00 8.40 -10.16
C ILE A 115 -5.50 9.29 -9.00
N PRO A 116 -5.46 8.81 -7.74
CA PRO A 116 -5.77 9.67 -6.61
C PRO A 116 -4.67 10.71 -6.39
N VAL A 117 -5.06 11.98 -6.23
CA VAL A 117 -4.11 13.07 -5.98
C VAL A 117 -3.72 13.17 -4.50
N GLN A 118 -4.57 12.71 -3.59
CA GLN A 118 -4.27 12.68 -2.17
C GLN A 118 -4.40 11.27 -1.62
N GLY A 119 -3.56 10.96 -0.64
CA GLY A 119 -3.70 9.75 0.14
C GLY A 119 -3.07 9.86 1.52
N GLU A 120 -3.42 8.91 2.36
CA GLU A 120 -2.86 8.73 3.69
C GLU A 120 -2.82 7.26 4.03
N VAL A 121 -1.85 6.87 4.86
CA VAL A 121 -1.81 5.53 5.42
C VAL A 121 -1.22 5.53 6.83
N GLY A 122 -1.69 4.59 7.64
CA GLY A 122 -1.33 4.48 9.05
C GLY A 122 -1.67 3.12 9.65
N TYR A 123 -1.08 2.86 10.81
CA TYR A 123 -1.38 1.68 11.63
C TYR A 123 -2.53 1.98 12.59
N VAL A 124 -3.30 0.96 12.91
CA VAL A 124 -4.31 1.01 13.98
C VAL A 124 -3.72 0.31 15.20
N TYR A 125 -3.30 1.10 16.17
CA TYR A 125 -2.87 0.64 17.48
C TYR A 125 -4.08 0.50 18.42
N PRO A 126 -3.93 -0.18 19.58
CA PRO A 126 -4.97 -0.22 20.61
C PRO A 126 -5.45 1.18 21.04
N GLU A 127 -4.56 2.17 21.03
CA GLU A 127 -4.85 3.57 21.39
C GLU A 127 -5.55 4.35 20.28
N GLY A 128 -5.52 3.85 19.05
CA GLY A 128 -6.17 4.46 17.90
C GLY A 128 -5.36 4.38 16.62
N TYR A 129 -5.88 5.03 15.58
CA TYR A 129 -5.21 5.14 14.29
C TYR A 129 -4.12 6.21 14.32
N GLU A 130 -2.92 5.84 13.88
CA GLU A 130 -1.78 6.73 13.72
C GLU A 130 -1.30 6.71 12.27
N SER A 131 -1.48 7.84 11.58
CA SER A 131 -0.93 8.04 10.25
C SER A 131 0.56 8.34 10.32
N TYR A 132 1.36 7.56 9.60
CA TYR A 132 2.79 7.83 9.43
C TYR A 132 3.10 8.45 8.06
N TRP A 133 2.18 8.40 7.11
CA TRP A 133 2.33 9.01 5.80
C TRP A 133 1.03 9.67 5.33
N ARG A 134 1.17 10.90 4.85
CA ARG A 134 0.13 11.65 4.14
C ARG A 134 0.78 12.37 2.97
N GLY A 135 0.22 12.24 1.77
CA GLY A 135 0.83 12.74 0.56
C GLY A 135 -0.14 13.46 -0.37
N ARG A 136 0.44 14.30 -1.23
CA ARG A 136 -0.20 14.84 -2.42
C ARG A 136 0.69 14.59 -3.62
N ILE A 137 0.12 13.99 -4.66
CA ILE A 137 0.80 13.80 -5.94
C ILE A 137 0.81 15.13 -6.69
N THR A 138 2.00 15.61 -7.06
CA THR A 138 2.18 16.87 -7.80
C THR A 138 2.56 16.65 -9.26
N GLY A 139 2.86 15.41 -9.64
CA GLY A 139 3.22 15.02 -11.00
C GLY A 139 3.24 13.51 -11.14
N TYR A 140 2.97 13.04 -12.34
CA TYR A 140 2.99 11.63 -12.70
C TYR A 140 3.57 11.49 -14.10
N ALA A 141 4.56 10.62 -14.25
CA ALA A 141 5.17 10.32 -15.53
C ALA A 141 5.47 8.82 -15.58
N VAL A 142 5.11 8.19 -16.69
CA VAL A 142 5.59 6.84 -17.00
C VAL A 142 6.97 6.99 -17.58
N VAL A 143 7.94 6.39 -16.91
CA VAL A 143 9.32 6.31 -17.40
C VAL A 143 9.46 4.94 -18.03
N ALA A 144 9.76 4.88 -19.33
CA ALA A 144 10.19 3.64 -19.96
C ALA A 144 11.60 3.30 -19.44
N GLU A 145 11.81 2.05 -19.02
CA GLU A 145 13.16 1.51 -18.77
C GLU A 145 13.95 1.37 -20.08
#